data_AF-A0A7X3XEK9-F1
#
_entry.id   AF-A0A7X3XEK9-F1
#
_cell.length_a   1.000
_cell.length_b   1.000
_cell.length_c   1.000
_cell.angle_alpha   90.00
_cell.angle_beta   90.00
_cell.angle_gamma   90.00
#
_symmetry.space_group_name_H-M   'P 1'
#
loop_
_entity.id
_entity.type
_entity.pdbx_description
1 polymer ?
#
loop_
_entity_poly.entity_id
_entity_poly.type
_entity_poly.pdbx_seq_one_letter_code
_entity_poly.pdbx_strand_id
1 'polypeptide(L)'
;MTQATVTLSGRDAVVPSRRHLRLPPWLEVAKPRLIPLLLATTLGGMALSESWPLPTPQLACTLGGGALAAAAAGMLNCLWEQELDGRMARTAGRALPSGRLSGQTAFLLAVSLTLAAAMLLVAGVNCLAAGLSLLGLCSYVLLYTVVLKPRTSRNIVIGGVAGAIPPLVGAAAAAGHIGLGGWWLFGLVMVWTPAHFWALALLLKDDYASVGIPMLPVVKGALFTSRAIGHYARLTAVASLAGTALLPSGGVLYGLLVLPLNGRLLQLSAALQRQPEERQRATNLFRFSILYLFGICGLILLSRSGVAALLDQQALHLLGHWSAGLLAGL
;
A
#
# COMPACT_ATOMS: atom_id res chain seq x y z
N MET A 1 33.21 -27.61 -28.29
CA MET A 1 31.81 -27.63 -27.80
C MET A 1 31.66 -26.52 -26.79
N THR A 2 31.14 -25.39 -27.26
CA THR A 2 31.09 -24.09 -26.57
C THR A 2 29.96 -24.10 -25.54
N GLN A 3 30.29 -23.92 -24.26
CA GLN A 3 29.30 -23.80 -23.19
C GLN A 3 28.54 -22.48 -23.37
N ALA A 4 27.23 -22.58 -23.60
CA ALA A 4 26.33 -21.44 -23.64
C ALA A 4 26.16 -20.87 -22.24
N THR A 5 26.71 -19.68 -22.01
CA THR A 5 26.45 -18.86 -20.83
C THR A 5 24.98 -18.46 -20.83
N VAL A 6 24.18 -19.07 -19.96
CA VAL A 6 22.79 -18.65 -19.72
C VAL A 6 22.84 -17.26 -19.08
N THR A 7 22.53 -16.24 -19.88
CA THR A 7 22.32 -14.87 -19.40
C THR A 7 21.03 -14.83 -18.58
N LEU A 8 21.19 -14.80 -17.25
CA LEU A 8 20.09 -14.66 -16.31
C LEU A 8 19.39 -13.31 -16.51
N SER A 9 18.18 -13.33 -17.05
CA SER A 9 17.38 -12.13 -17.30
C SER A 9 16.63 -11.66 -16.05
N GLY A 10 16.88 -10.40 -15.68
CA GLY A 10 15.88 -9.49 -15.11
C GLY A 10 15.65 -9.49 -13.60
N ARG A 11 15.83 -10.61 -12.88
CA ARG A 11 15.48 -10.69 -11.44
C ARG A 11 16.66 -10.72 -10.48
N ASP A 12 17.79 -11.29 -10.87
CA ASP A 12 18.96 -11.43 -9.98
C ASP A 12 19.69 -10.10 -9.72
N ALA A 13 19.46 -9.09 -10.56
CA ALA A 13 20.03 -7.76 -10.40
C ALA A 13 19.20 -6.80 -9.50
N VAL A 14 17.94 -7.13 -9.20
CA VAL A 14 16.99 -6.13 -8.65
C VAL A 14 16.78 -6.27 -7.14
N VAL A 15 17.11 -7.40 -6.49
CA VAL A 15 17.14 -7.58 -5.02
C VAL A 15 18.16 -8.68 -4.70
N PRO A 16 19.22 -8.45 -3.89
CA PRO A 16 20.07 -9.53 -3.41
C PRO A 16 19.23 -10.45 -2.53
N SER A 17 18.74 -11.53 -3.10
CA SER A 17 17.94 -12.55 -2.43
C SER A 17 18.87 -13.42 -1.59
N ARG A 18 19.10 -13.03 -0.33
CA ARG A 18 19.53 -13.97 0.73
C ARG A 18 18.61 -15.21 0.69
N ARG A 19 19.21 -16.41 0.79
CA ARG A 19 18.61 -17.78 0.85
C ARG A 19 17.15 -17.90 0.36
N HIS A 20 16.93 -18.63 -0.74
CA HIS A 20 15.61 -19.05 -1.19
C HIS A 20 14.89 -19.92 -0.13
N LEU A 21 14.22 -19.28 0.83
CA LEU A 21 13.22 -19.93 1.66
C LEU A 21 12.04 -20.31 0.76
N ARG A 22 11.91 -21.61 0.47
CA ARG A 22 10.74 -22.16 -0.23
C ARG A 22 9.57 -22.14 0.75
N LEU A 23 8.64 -21.21 0.56
CA LEU A 23 7.40 -21.19 1.33
C LEU A 23 6.53 -22.40 0.97
N PRO A 24 5.69 -22.89 1.89
CA PRO A 24 4.64 -23.83 1.57
C PRO A 24 3.77 -23.30 0.41
N PRO A 25 3.27 -24.15 -0.50
CA PRO A 25 2.49 -23.72 -1.66
C PRO A 25 1.30 -22.80 -1.34
N TRP A 26 0.57 -23.10 -0.26
CA TRP A 26 -0.56 -22.27 0.21
C TRP A 26 -0.12 -20.90 0.73
N LEU A 27 1.03 -20.81 1.40
CA LEU A 27 1.57 -19.55 1.91
C LEU A 27 2.18 -18.71 0.79
N GLU A 28 2.70 -19.35 -0.26
CA GLU A 28 3.18 -18.68 -1.46
C GLU A 28 2.05 -17.89 -2.16
N VAL A 29 0.88 -18.52 -2.33
CA VAL A 29 -0.29 -17.90 -3.00
C VAL A 29 -1.01 -16.87 -2.13
N ALA A 30 -0.86 -16.92 -0.80
CA ALA A 30 -1.36 -15.91 0.13
C ALA A 30 -0.61 -14.56 0.07
N LYS A 31 0.52 -14.49 -0.65
CA LYS A 31 1.34 -13.27 -0.83
C LYS A 31 1.67 -12.53 0.49
N PRO A 32 2.27 -13.20 1.50
CA PRO A 32 2.51 -12.63 2.82
C PRO A 32 3.38 -11.37 2.82
N ARG A 33 4.16 -11.14 1.76
CA ARG A 33 5.00 -9.93 1.62
C ARG A 33 4.19 -8.64 1.42
N LEU A 34 2.94 -8.73 0.98
CA LEU A 34 2.07 -7.57 0.75
C LEU A 34 1.29 -7.17 2.01
N ILE A 35 1.06 -8.12 2.91
CA ILE A 35 0.20 -7.96 4.09
C ILE A 35 0.71 -6.90 5.08
N PRO A 36 2.01 -6.84 5.44
CA PRO A 36 2.48 -5.92 6.47
C PRO A 36 2.18 -4.44 6.22
N LEU A 37 2.28 -3.99 4.96
CA LEU A 37 2.00 -2.60 4.63
C LEU A 37 0.50 -2.29 4.74
N LEU A 38 -0.37 -3.23 4.32
CA LEU A 38 -1.82 -3.10 4.49
C LEU A 38 -2.17 -3.00 5.99
N LEU A 39 -1.59 -3.88 6.81
CA LEU A 39 -1.79 -3.85 8.26
C LEU A 39 -1.26 -2.56 8.90
N ALA A 40 -0.12 -2.05 8.44
CA ALA A 40 0.40 -0.77 8.93
C ALA A 40 -0.56 0.38 8.60
N THR A 41 -1.19 0.38 7.43
CA THR A 41 -2.20 1.38 7.08
C THR A 41 -3.51 1.20 7.85
N THR A 42 -3.93 -0.03 8.16
CA THR A 42 -5.02 -0.31 9.09
C THR A 42 -4.73 0.25 10.47
N LEU A 43 -3.54 -0.03 11.02
CA LEU A 43 -3.11 0.49 12.31
C LEU A 43 -3.03 2.02 12.33
N GLY A 44 -2.56 2.64 11.24
CA GLY A 44 -2.61 4.09 11.05
C GLY A 44 -4.05 4.63 11.10
N GLY A 45 -4.99 3.95 10.43
CA GLY A 45 -6.42 4.28 10.51
C GLY A 45 -6.99 4.18 11.92
N MET A 46 -6.59 3.17 12.69
CA MET A 46 -6.98 3.02 14.11
C MET A 46 -6.42 4.17 14.97
N ALA A 47 -5.17 4.56 14.74
CA ALA A 47 -4.51 5.63 15.49
C ALA A 47 -5.02 7.04 15.19
N LEU A 48 -5.67 7.24 14.03
CA LEU A 48 -6.34 8.48 13.67
C LEU A 48 -7.71 8.65 14.34
N SER A 49 -8.23 7.61 14.99
CA SER A 49 -9.46 7.69 15.74
C SER A 49 -9.26 8.34 17.12
N GLU A 50 -10.28 9.08 17.53
CA GLU A 50 -10.50 9.60 18.86
C GLU A 50 -10.47 8.53 19.96
N SER A 51 -10.82 7.27 19.63
CA SER A 51 -10.83 6.15 20.58
C SER A 51 -9.43 5.58 20.86
N TRP A 52 -8.39 6.07 20.20
CA TRP A 52 -7.01 5.63 20.44
C TRP A 52 -6.47 6.12 21.80
N PRO A 53 -5.82 5.27 22.62
CA PRO A 53 -5.38 3.90 22.33
C PRO A 53 -6.45 2.83 22.56
N LEU A 54 -6.36 1.73 21.81
CA LEU A 54 -7.37 0.67 21.81
C LEU A 54 -6.94 -0.54 22.66
N PRO A 55 -7.89 -1.29 23.24
CA PRO A 55 -7.61 -2.56 23.92
C PRO A 55 -6.91 -3.58 23.00
N THR A 56 -5.98 -4.36 23.56
CA THR A 56 -5.22 -5.40 22.84
C THR A 56 -6.11 -6.39 22.05
N PRO A 57 -7.27 -6.87 22.58
CA PRO A 57 -8.13 -7.77 21.81
C PRO A 57 -8.67 -7.15 20.52
N GLN A 58 -9.08 -5.87 20.56
CA GLN A 58 -9.62 -5.16 19.40
C GLN A 58 -8.53 -4.95 18.33
N LEU A 59 -7.30 -4.62 18.74
CA LEU A 59 -6.12 -4.56 17.86
C LEU A 59 -5.84 -5.93 17.22
N ALA A 60 -5.79 -6.99 18.02
CA ALA A 60 -5.51 -8.34 17.54
C ALA A 60 -6.58 -8.84 16.57
N CYS A 61 -7.86 -8.64 16.87
CA CYS A 61 -8.96 -9.04 15.98
C CYS A 61 -8.95 -8.24 14.67
N THR A 62 -8.69 -6.93 14.74
CA THR A 62 -8.64 -6.07 13.54
C THR A 62 -7.48 -6.44 12.62
N LEU A 63 -6.27 -6.56 13.17
CA LEU A 63 -5.08 -6.89 12.38
C LEU A 63 -5.10 -8.34 11.90
N GLY A 64 -5.58 -9.28 12.74
CA GLY A 64 -5.76 -10.68 12.37
C GLY A 64 -6.80 -10.84 11.26
N GLY A 65 -7.96 -10.20 11.39
CA GLY A 65 -9.01 -10.22 10.37
C GLY A 65 -8.54 -9.59 9.06
N GLY A 66 -7.84 -8.45 9.12
CA GLY A 66 -7.22 -7.82 7.96
C GLY A 66 -6.18 -8.70 7.27
N ALA A 67 -5.36 -9.43 8.05
CA ALA A 67 -4.35 -10.33 7.51
C ALA A 67 -4.99 -11.53 6.78
N LEU A 68 -6.02 -12.13 7.37
CA LEU A 68 -6.78 -13.23 6.78
C LEU A 68 -7.48 -12.79 5.48
N ALA A 69 -8.12 -11.61 5.48
CA ALA A 69 -8.76 -11.06 4.29
C ALA A 69 -7.74 -10.74 3.18
N ALA A 70 -6.59 -10.15 3.52
CA ALA A 70 -5.53 -9.89 2.56
C ALA A 70 -4.93 -11.16 1.97
N ALA A 71 -4.75 -12.20 2.81
CA ALA A 71 -4.32 -13.53 2.36
C ALA A 71 -5.33 -14.15 1.39
N ALA A 72 -6.63 -14.14 1.74
CA ALA A 72 -7.70 -14.62 0.88
C ALA A 72 -7.73 -13.88 -0.47
N ALA A 73 -7.63 -12.56 -0.46
CA ALA A 73 -7.57 -11.73 -1.66
C ALA A 73 -6.36 -12.08 -2.55
N GLY A 74 -5.19 -12.33 -1.92
CA GLY A 74 -3.98 -12.79 -2.60
C GLY A 74 -4.15 -14.16 -3.27
N MET A 75 -4.80 -15.10 -2.57
CA MET A 75 -5.09 -16.45 -3.08
C MET A 75 -6.06 -16.41 -4.26
N LEU A 76 -7.17 -15.68 -4.14
CA LEU A 76 -8.16 -15.52 -5.22
C LEU A 76 -7.57 -14.83 -6.44
N ASN A 77 -6.71 -13.81 -6.25
CA ASN A 77 -5.99 -13.19 -7.34
C ASN A 77 -5.03 -14.18 -8.01
N CYS A 78 -4.25 -14.97 -7.27
CA CYS A 78 -3.39 -16.00 -7.89
C CYS A 78 -4.19 -17.06 -8.64
N LEU A 79 -5.34 -17.46 -8.09
CA LEU A 79 -6.23 -18.46 -8.70
C LEU A 79 -6.79 -17.94 -10.02
N TRP A 80 -7.29 -16.70 -10.05
CA TRP A 80 -7.82 -16.08 -11.26
C TRP A 80 -6.73 -15.91 -12.34
N GLU A 81 -5.51 -15.57 -11.92
CA GLU A 81 -4.40 -15.30 -12.84
C GLU A 81 -3.58 -16.55 -13.20
N GLN A 82 -4.00 -17.75 -12.78
CA GLN A 82 -3.21 -18.98 -12.89
C GLN A 82 -2.71 -19.25 -14.32
N GLU A 83 -3.60 -19.14 -15.32
CA GLU A 83 -3.24 -19.38 -16.73
C GLU A 83 -2.28 -18.32 -17.27
N LEU A 84 -2.55 -17.05 -16.96
CA LEU A 84 -1.70 -15.93 -17.37
C LEU A 84 -0.31 -16.02 -16.71
N ASP A 85 -0.26 -16.34 -15.41
CA ASP A 85 0.98 -16.55 -14.67
C ASP A 85 1.77 -17.76 -15.23
N GLY A 86 1.09 -18.77 -15.78
CA GLY A 86 1.71 -19.91 -16.47
C GLY A 86 2.44 -19.54 -17.77
N ARG A 87 2.01 -18.45 -18.42
CA ARG A 87 2.60 -17.96 -19.67
C ARG A 87 3.79 -17.02 -19.49
N MET A 88 4.08 -16.57 -18.26
CA MET A 88 5.21 -15.69 -17.97
C MET A 88 6.36 -16.46 -17.32
N ALA A 89 7.57 -16.35 -17.89
CA ALA A 89 8.78 -17.04 -17.40
C ALA A 89 9.03 -16.82 -15.89
N ARG A 90 8.72 -15.62 -15.38
CA ARG A 90 8.89 -15.24 -13.97
C ARG A 90 7.95 -15.96 -13.00
N THR A 91 6.78 -16.40 -13.46
CA THR A 91 5.69 -16.87 -12.59
C THR A 91 5.21 -18.28 -12.91
N ALA A 92 5.63 -18.87 -14.03
CA ALA A 92 5.29 -20.24 -14.41
C ALA A 92 5.70 -21.29 -13.37
N GLY A 93 6.75 -21.03 -12.57
CA GLY A 93 7.20 -21.91 -11.49
C GLY A 93 6.47 -21.73 -10.14
N ARG A 94 5.43 -20.89 -10.06
CA ARG A 94 4.66 -20.65 -8.84
C ARG A 94 3.74 -21.82 -8.52
N ALA A 95 3.37 -21.95 -7.25
CA ALA A 95 2.57 -23.06 -6.72
C ALA A 95 1.32 -23.44 -7.54
N LEU A 96 0.52 -22.46 -7.98
CA LEU A 96 -0.70 -22.69 -8.77
C LEU A 96 -0.39 -23.03 -10.25
N PRO A 97 0.34 -22.20 -11.02
CA PRO A 97 0.70 -22.52 -12.40
C PRO A 97 1.48 -23.84 -12.57
N SER A 98 2.32 -24.18 -11.61
CA SER A 98 3.12 -25.42 -11.64
C SER A 98 2.38 -26.66 -11.12
N GLY A 99 1.11 -26.54 -10.72
CA GLY A 99 0.31 -27.64 -10.19
C GLY A 99 0.69 -28.15 -8.79
N ARG A 100 1.60 -27.48 -8.06
CA ARG A 100 1.95 -27.86 -6.67
C ARG A 100 0.80 -27.62 -5.67
N LEU A 101 -0.16 -26.79 -6.04
CA LEU A 101 -1.39 -26.54 -5.29
C LEU A 101 -2.56 -26.64 -6.26
N SER A 102 -3.57 -27.46 -5.94
CA SER A 102 -4.77 -27.56 -6.77
C SER A 102 -5.59 -26.26 -6.70
N GLY A 103 -6.21 -25.88 -7.83
CA GLY A 103 -7.08 -24.70 -7.88
C GLY A 103 -8.28 -24.81 -6.92
N GLN A 104 -8.85 -26.01 -6.77
CA GLN A 104 -9.95 -26.26 -5.85
C GLN A 104 -9.53 -26.08 -4.39
N THR A 105 -8.36 -26.60 -3.99
CA THR A 105 -7.81 -26.40 -2.64
C THR A 105 -7.54 -24.91 -2.39
N ALA A 106 -6.95 -24.20 -3.35
CA ALA A 106 -6.71 -22.76 -3.22
C ALA A 106 -8.02 -21.97 -3.06
N PHE A 107 -9.07 -22.32 -3.81
CA PHE A 107 -10.39 -21.71 -3.69
C PHE A 107 -11.02 -21.95 -2.30
N LEU A 108 -11.07 -23.21 -1.85
CA LEU A 108 -11.65 -23.58 -0.56
C LEU A 108 -10.92 -22.91 0.61
N LEU A 109 -9.59 -22.82 0.54
CA LEU A 109 -8.79 -22.10 1.53
C LEU A 109 -9.10 -20.60 1.51
N ALA A 110 -9.20 -19.99 0.33
CA ALA A 110 -9.51 -18.56 0.24
C ALA A 110 -10.91 -18.21 0.76
N VAL A 111 -11.91 -19.05 0.48
CA VAL A 111 -13.27 -18.90 1.03
C VAL A 111 -13.25 -19.08 2.54
N SER A 112 -12.57 -20.11 3.05
CA SER A 112 -12.41 -20.34 4.50
C SER A 112 -11.75 -19.16 5.21
N LEU A 113 -10.68 -18.60 4.63
CA LEU A 113 -10.01 -17.41 5.16
C LEU A 113 -10.90 -16.16 5.12
N THR A 114 -11.72 -16.00 4.09
CA THR A 114 -12.68 -14.90 3.97
C THR A 114 -13.74 -14.99 5.08
N LEU A 115 -14.30 -16.18 5.29
CA LEU A 115 -15.27 -16.42 6.37
C LEU A 115 -14.65 -16.22 7.74
N ALA A 116 -13.45 -16.75 7.97
CA ALA A 116 -12.72 -16.57 9.22
C ALA A 116 -12.41 -15.09 9.50
N ALA A 117 -11.98 -14.33 8.48
CA ALA A 117 -11.76 -12.89 8.58
C ALA A 117 -13.04 -12.15 8.97
N ALA A 118 -14.15 -12.44 8.30
CA ALA A 118 -15.44 -11.81 8.56
C ALA A 118 -15.94 -12.13 9.98
N MET A 119 -15.92 -13.41 10.39
CA MET A 119 -16.32 -13.82 11.74
C MET A 119 -15.46 -13.15 12.81
N LEU A 120 -14.14 -13.11 12.62
CA LEU A 120 -13.23 -12.49 13.57
C LEU A 120 -13.48 -10.98 13.72
N LEU A 121 -13.77 -10.28 12.62
CA LEU A 121 -14.08 -8.84 12.65
C LEU A 121 -15.47 -8.55 13.22
N VAL A 122 -16.49 -9.35 12.88
CA VAL A 122 -17.84 -9.17 13.43
C VAL A 122 -17.87 -9.44 14.93
N ALA A 123 -17.24 -10.53 15.38
CA ALA A 123 -17.25 -10.93 16.79
C ALA A 123 -16.30 -10.09 17.67
N GLY A 124 -15.13 -9.72 17.14
CA GLY A 124 -14.09 -9.03 17.90
C GLY A 124 -14.04 -7.51 17.72
N VAL A 125 -14.79 -6.97 16.76
CA VAL A 125 -14.69 -5.55 16.38
C VAL A 125 -16.07 -4.94 16.09
N ASN A 126 -16.56 -5.02 14.85
CA ASN A 126 -17.91 -4.60 14.42
C ASN A 126 -18.19 -4.99 12.96
N CYS A 127 -19.47 -4.92 12.56
CA CYS A 127 -19.92 -5.23 11.21
C CYS A 127 -19.41 -4.27 10.14
N LEU A 128 -19.17 -2.99 10.48
CA LEU A 128 -18.67 -1.99 9.53
C LEU A 128 -17.25 -2.33 9.06
N ALA A 129 -16.35 -2.64 9.99
CA ALA A 129 -14.99 -3.06 9.69
C ALA A 129 -14.96 -4.36 8.86
N ALA A 130 -15.83 -5.33 9.20
CA ALA A 130 -15.99 -6.56 8.41
C ALA A 130 -16.46 -6.29 6.98
N GLY A 131 -17.49 -5.45 6.81
CA GLY A 131 -18.02 -5.05 5.51
C GLY A 131 -17.00 -4.32 4.64
N LEU A 132 -16.24 -3.38 5.23
CA LEU A 132 -15.16 -2.68 4.53
C LEU A 132 -14.02 -3.62 4.14
N SER A 133 -13.64 -4.57 5.01
CA SER A 133 -12.63 -5.58 4.70
C SER A 133 -13.05 -6.46 3.52
N LEU A 134 -14.32 -6.90 3.50
CA LEU A 134 -14.90 -7.64 2.38
C LEU A 134 -14.95 -6.79 1.10
N LEU A 135 -15.32 -5.51 1.21
CA LEU A 135 -15.29 -4.57 0.08
C LEU A 135 -13.87 -4.43 -0.49
N GLY A 136 -12.84 -4.39 0.35
CA GLY A 136 -11.44 -4.36 -0.05
C GLY A 136 -11.04 -5.61 -0.84
N LEU A 137 -11.39 -6.78 -0.31
CA LEU A 137 -11.17 -8.07 -0.97
C LEU A 137 -11.88 -8.12 -2.34
N CYS A 138 -13.17 -7.81 -2.39
CA CYS A 138 -13.96 -7.80 -3.62
C CYS A 138 -13.44 -6.78 -4.63
N SER A 139 -13.02 -5.60 -4.17
CA SER A 139 -12.43 -4.57 -5.04
C SER A 139 -11.10 -5.05 -5.64
N TYR A 140 -10.26 -5.76 -4.88
CA TYR A 140 -9.01 -6.29 -5.40
C TYR A 140 -9.22 -7.38 -6.44
N VAL A 141 -10.13 -8.32 -6.15
CA VAL A 141 -10.38 -9.48 -7.00
C VAL A 141 -11.23 -9.05 -8.20
N LEU A 142 -12.45 -8.57 -7.98
CA LEU A 142 -13.40 -8.31 -9.07
C LEU A 142 -13.06 -7.03 -9.83
N LEU A 143 -12.96 -5.90 -9.13
CA LEU A 143 -12.75 -4.60 -9.79
C LEU A 143 -11.35 -4.51 -10.41
N TYR A 144 -10.29 -4.76 -9.63
CA TYR A 144 -8.93 -4.66 -10.15
C TYR A 144 -8.53 -5.86 -11.01
N THR A 145 -8.54 -7.08 -10.47
CA THR A 145 -7.98 -8.25 -11.16
C THR A 145 -8.82 -8.65 -12.37
N VAL A 146 -10.13 -8.83 -12.20
CA VAL A 146 -11.01 -9.29 -13.28
C VAL A 146 -11.32 -8.19 -14.29
N VAL A 147 -11.72 -7.00 -13.82
CA VAL A 147 -12.26 -5.95 -14.71
C VAL A 147 -11.18 -5.05 -15.28
N LEU A 148 -10.42 -4.36 -14.42
CA LEU A 148 -9.57 -3.24 -14.84
C LEU A 148 -8.22 -3.68 -15.42
N LYS A 149 -7.51 -4.58 -14.73
CA LYS A 149 -6.14 -4.99 -15.07
C LYS A 149 -5.99 -5.40 -16.54
N PRO A 150 -6.86 -6.26 -17.12
CA PRO A 150 -6.73 -6.67 -18.51
C PRO A 150 -7.27 -5.66 -19.53
N ARG A 151 -8.07 -4.65 -19.13
CA ARG A 151 -8.83 -3.80 -20.07
C ARG A 151 -8.37 -2.36 -20.20
N THR A 152 -7.63 -1.80 -19.22
CA THR A 152 -7.31 -0.37 -19.24
C THR A 152 -5.95 -0.03 -18.64
N SER A 153 -5.31 1.01 -19.19
CA SER A 153 -4.07 1.60 -18.65
C SER A 153 -4.30 2.44 -17.40
N ARG A 154 -5.55 2.74 -17.06
CA ARG A 154 -5.96 3.42 -15.80
C ARG A 154 -6.22 2.43 -14.66
N ASN A 155 -5.87 1.15 -14.85
CA ASN A 155 -6.14 0.07 -13.91
C ASN A 155 -5.62 0.34 -12.49
N ILE A 156 -4.45 0.96 -12.33
CA ILE A 156 -3.86 1.30 -11.02
C ILE A 156 -4.53 2.48 -10.35
N VAL A 157 -4.94 3.48 -11.12
CA VAL A 157 -5.57 4.69 -10.56
C VAL A 157 -6.91 4.33 -9.93
N ILE A 158 -7.73 3.53 -10.62
CA ILE A 158 -9.04 3.11 -10.12
C ILE A 158 -8.92 1.89 -9.20
N GLY A 159 -8.08 0.90 -9.58
CA GLY A 159 -7.87 -0.31 -8.80
C GLY A 159 -7.15 -0.09 -7.47
N GLY A 160 -6.50 1.06 -7.29
CA GLY A 160 -5.88 1.47 -6.03
C GLY A 160 -6.86 1.53 -4.85
N VAL A 161 -8.18 1.59 -5.11
CA VAL A 161 -9.22 1.58 -4.07
C VAL A 161 -9.05 0.40 -3.11
N ALA A 162 -8.74 -0.78 -3.65
CA ALA A 162 -8.56 -1.96 -2.81
C ALA A 162 -7.40 -1.83 -1.81
N GLY A 163 -6.30 -1.19 -2.22
CA GLY A 163 -5.16 -0.92 -1.36
C GLY A 163 -5.37 0.24 -0.39
N ALA A 164 -6.34 1.12 -0.66
CA ALA A 164 -6.66 2.30 0.15
C ALA A 164 -7.73 2.04 1.21
N ILE A 165 -8.49 0.95 1.11
CA ILE A 165 -9.54 0.55 2.08
C ILE A 165 -9.02 0.22 3.50
N PRO A 166 -7.83 -0.39 3.73
CA PRO A 166 -7.39 -0.76 5.07
C PRO A 166 -7.40 0.37 6.12
N PRO A 167 -6.98 1.63 5.81
CA PRO A 167 -7.23 2.79 6.65
C PRO A 167 -8.67 2.95 7.14
N LEU A 168 -9.66 2.73 6.25
CA LEU A 168 -11.08 2.83 6.59
C LEU A 168 -11.50 1.69 7.51
N VAL A 169 -11.01 0.47 7.25
CA VAL A 169 -11.21 -0.69 8.14
C VAL A 169 -10.68 -0.36 9.54
N GLY A 170 -9.49 0.22 9.63
CA GLY A 170 -8.88 0.62 10.90
C GLY A 170 -9.68 1.69 11.65
N ALA A 171 -10.09 2.76 10.96
CA ALA A 171 -10.90 3.81 11.57
C ALA A 171 -12.26 3.29 12.06
N ALA A 172 -12.96 2.52 11.23
CA ALA A 172 -14.22 1.87 11.59
C ALA A 172 -14.03 0.86 12.74
N ALA A 173 -12.92 0.13 12.74
CA ALA A 173 -12.61 -0.81 13.80
C ALA A 173 -12.42 -0.11 15.15
N ALA A 174 -11.82 1.08 15.16
CA ALA A 174 -11.53 1.85 16.36
C ALA A 174 -12.75 2.55 16.95
N ALA A 175 -13.49 3.32 16.15
CA ALA A 175 -14.59 4.19 16.60
C ALA A 175 -16.00 3.73 16.22
N GLY A 176 -16.14 2.70 15.38
CA GLY A 176 -17.44 2.28 14.84
C GLY A 176 -17.97 3.15 13.69
N HIS A 177 -17.23 4.19 13.29
CA HIS A 177 -17.51 5.01 12.10
C HIS A 177 -16.21 5.43 11.40
N ILE A 178 -16.32 6.03 10.22
CA ILE A 178 -15.16 6.54 9.47
C ILE A 178 -15.07 8.05 9.69
N GLY A 179 -14.14 8.47 10.56
CA GLY A 179 -13.80 9.89 10.74
C GLY A 179 -13.02 10.49 9.55
N LEU A 180 -12.86 11.81 9.56
CA LEU A 180 -12.14 12.55 8.50
C LEU A 180 -10.69 12.06 8.32
N GLY A 181 -10.01 11.72 9.42
CA GLY A 181 -8.65 11.16 9.38
C GLY A 181 -8.57 9.85 8.58
N GLY A 182 -9.55 8.94 8.74
CA GLY A 182 -9.62 7.70 7.98
C GLY A 182 -9.75 7.95 6.47
N TRP A 183 -10.62 8.89 6.08
CA TRP A 183 -10.79 9.31 4.68
C TRP A 183 -9.55 9.99 4.12
N TRP A 184 -8.85 10.80 4.92
CA TRP A 184 -7.59 11.40 4.53
C TRP A 184 -6.53 10.34 4.23
N LEU A 185 -6.34 9.36 5.12
CA LEU A 185 -5.34 8.32 4.89
C LEU A 185 -5.72 7.42 3.71
N PHE A 186 -7.02 7.12 3.51
CA PHE A 186 -7.54 6.49 2.29
C PHE A 186 -7.14 7.29 1.04
N GLY A 187 -7.42 8.60 1.02
CA GLY A 187 -7.08 9.49 -0.09
C GLY A 187 -5.58 9.56 -0.34
N LEU A 188 -4.78 9.63 0.73
CA LEU A 188 -3.33 9.63 0.64
C LEU A 188 -2.81 8.33 -0.02
N VAL A 189 -3.31 7.17 0.39
CA VAL A 189 -2.94 5.87 -0.21
C VAL A 189 -3.40 5.81 -1.68
N MET A 190 -4.59 6.31 -2.01
CA MET A 190 -5.08 6.39 -3.39
C MET A 190 -4.13 7.17 -4.30
N VAL A 191 -3.69 8.35 -3.84
CA VAL A 191 -2.80 9.23 -4.62
C VAL A 191 -1.36 8.70 -4.65
N TRP A 192 -0.91 8.03 -3.60
CA TRP A 192 0.39 7.36 -3.54
C TRP A 192 0.48 6.14 -4.47
N THR A 193 -0.62 5.41 -4.64
CA THR A 193 -0.63 4.12 -5.34
C THR A 193 -0.10 4.19 -6.78
N PRO A 194 -0.48 5.17 -7.63
CA PRO A 194 0.08 5.28 -8.97
C PRO A 194 1.59 5.54 -8.99
N ALA A 195 2.10 6.42 -8.12
CA ALA A 195 3.54 6.68 -8.05
C ALA A 195 4.33 5.44 -7.62
N HIS A 196 3.79 4.66 -6.67
CA HIS A 196 4.38 3.41 -6.19
C HIS A 196 4.33 2.30 -7.25
N PHE A 197 3.13 1.98 -7.74
CA PHE A 197 2.94 0.80 -8.58
C PHE A 197 3.47 1.01 -9.99
N TRP A 198 3.37 2.20 -10.57
CA TRP A 198 3.96 2.43 -11.90
C TRP A 198 5.49 2.37 -11.89
N ALA A 199 6.15 2.69 -10.77
CA ALA A 199 7.57 2.46 -10.62
C ALA A 199 7.91 0.96 -10.73
N LEU A 200 7.09 0.07 -10.15
CA LEU A 200 7.21 -1.38 -10.36
C LEU A 200 6.85 -1.79 -11.79
N ALA A 201 5.80 -1.20 -12.36
CA ALA A 201 5.35 -1.54 -13.71
C ALA A 201 6.40 -1.20 -14.78
N LEU A 202 7.24 -0.18 -14.57
CA LEU A 202 8.41 0.09 -15.42
C LEU A 202 9.41 -1.08 -15.43
N LEU A 203 9.63 -1.71 -14.27
CA LEU A 203 10.56 -2.84 -14.13
C LEU A 203 10.00 -4.13 -14.77
N LEU A 204 8.68 -4.26 -14.82
CA LEU A 204 7.93 -5.42 -15.31
C LEU A 204 7.26 -5.16 -16.67
N LYS A 205 7.67 -4.11 -17.38
CA LYS A 205 7.04 -3.67 -18.64
C LYS A 205 7.00 -4.80 -19.67
N ASP A 206 8.12 -5.49 -19.87
CA ASP A 206 8.26 -6.54 -20.89
C ASP A 206 7.42 -7.78 -20.53
N ASP A 207 7.38 -8.15 -19.25
CA ASP A 207 6.50 -9.21 -18.75
C ASP A 207 5.03 -8.90 -19.08
N TYR A 208 4.56 -7.68 -18.81
CA TYR A 208 3.19 -7.28 -19.10
C TYR A 208 2.89 -7.23 -20.60
N ALA A 209 3.83 -6.75 -21.41
CA ALA A 209 3.70 -6.73 -22.86
C ALA A 209 3.57 -8.15 -23.44
N SER A 210 4.32 -9.13 -22.90
CA SER A 210 4.32 -10.52 -23.39
C SER A 210 2.98 -11.24 -23.27
N VAL A 211 2.12 -10.78 -22.35
CA VAL A 211 0.77 -11.33 -22.09
C VAL A 211 -0.35 -10.35 -22.44
N GLY A 212 -0.04 -9.26 -23.16
CA GLY A 212 -1.04 -8.30 -23.65
C GLY A 212 -1.71 -7.46 -22.57
N ILE A 213 -1.12 -7.33 -21.38
CA ILE A 213 -1.69 -6.52 -20.29
C ILE A 213 -1.39 -5.03 -20.55
N PRO A 214 -2.40 -4.16 -20.71
CA PRO A 214 -2.24 -2.78 -21.15
C PRO A 214 -1.81 -1.83 -20.01
N MET A 215 -0.76 -2.18 -19.26
CA MET A 215 -0.21 -1.31 -18.21
C MET A 215 0.28 0.02 -18.80
N LEU A 216 0.21 1.10 -18.03
CA LEU A 216 0.61 2.44 -18.49
C LEU A 216 1.99 2.49 -19.20
N PRO A 217 3.08 1.89 -18.66
CA PRO A 217 4.37 1.88 -19.35
C PRO A 217 4.41 1.05 -20.64
N VAL A 218 3.51 0.07 -20.80
CA VAL A 218 3.35 -0.70 -22.04
C VAL A 218 2.67 0.17 -23.10
N VAL A 219 1.61 0.89 -22.73
CA VAL A 219 0.78 1.66 -23.66
C VAL A 219 1.39 3.03 -24.02
N LYS A 220 2.03 3.70 -23.06
CA LYS A 220 2.52 5.08 -23.19
C LYS A 220 4.04 5.24 -23.06
N GLY A 221 4.76 4.15 -22.80
CA GLY A 221 6.22 4.17 -22.66
C GLY A 221 6.73 4.71 -21.33
N ALA A 222 8.05 4.60 -21.12
CA ALA A 222 8.69 4.94 -19.85
C ALA A 222 8.67 6.44 -19.56
N LEU A 223 8.91 7.28 -20.57
CA LEU A 223 8.93 8.73 -20.42
C LEU A 223 7.60 9.28 -19.90
N PHE A 224 6.48 8.93 -20.54
CA PHE A 224 5.16 9.36 -20.09
C PHE A 224 4.85 8.86 -18.67
N THR A 225 5.16 7.59 -18.41
CA THR A 225 4.93 6.96 -17.10
C THR A 225 5.74 7.64 -16.00
N SER A 226 7.01 8.00 -16.24
CA SER A 226 7.84 8.73 -15.28
C SER A 226 7.30 10.13 -14.95
N ARG A 227 6.74 10.83 -15.94
CA ARG A 227 6.08 12.13 -15.74
C ARG A 227 4.83 11.98 -14.89
N ALA A 228 4.00 10.97 -15.18
CA ALA A 228 2.81 10.66 -14.39
C ALA A 228 3.18 10.30 -12.94
N ILE A 229 4.21 9.45 -12.74
CA ILE A 229 4.76 9.12 -11.42
C ILE A 229 5.13 10.38 -10.64
N GLY A 230 5.82 11.35 -11.24
CA GLY A 230 6.18 12.57 -10.51
C GLY A 230 5.08 13.61 -10.36
N HIS A 231 4.00 13.51 -11.14
CA HIS A 231 2.77 14.23 -10.81
C HIS A 231 2.13 13.65 -9.54
N TYR A 232 1.92 12.33 -9.50
CA TYR A 232 1.36 11.68 -8.32
C TYR A 232 2.28 11.79 -7.09
N ALA A 233 3.60 11.75 -7.24
CA ALA A 233 4.53 11.97 -6.12
C ALA A 233 4.39 13.37 -5.49
N ARG A 234 4.16 14.40 -6.32
CA ARG A 234 3.87 15.77 -5.83
C ARG A 234 2.52 15.82 -5.13
N LEU A 235 1.49 15.21 -5.71
CA LEU A 235 0.18 15.12 -5.06
C LEU A 235 0.24 14.36 -3.74
N THR A 236 1.02 13.27 -3.65
CA THR A 236 1.26 12.52 -2.41
C THR A 236 1.95 13.38 -1.36
N ALA A 237 2.96 14.17 -1.74
CA ALA A 237 3.65 15.07 -0.82
C ALA A 237 2.72 16.18 -0.31
N VAL A 238 1.87 16.75 -1.17
CA VAL A 238 0.87 17.75 -0.76
C VAL A 238 -0.20 17.12 0.14
N ALA A 239 -0.72 15.96 -0.25
CA ALA A 239 -1.74 15.24 0.52
C ALA A 239 -1.21 14.78 1.89
N SER A 240 0.07 14.40 2.00
CA SER A 240 0.66 14.02 3.29
C SER A 240 0.77 15.21 4.23
N LEU A 241 1.09 16.41 3.72
CA LEU A 241 1.14 17.63 4.53
C LEU A 241 -0.19 17.97 5.19
N ALA A 242 -1.33 17.60 4.58
CA ALA A 242 -2.64 17.79 5.21
C ALA A 242 -2.77 17.08 6.56
N GLY A 243 -1.97 16.04 6.82
CA GLY A 243 -1.90 15.39 8.12
C GLY A 243 -1.53 16.34 9.26
N THR A 244 -0.77 17.41 8.99
CA THR A 244 -0.43 18.41 10.02
C THR A 244 -1.64 19.04 10.70
N ALA A 245 -2.75 19.19 9.97
CA ALA A 245 -3.99 19.75 10.48
C ALA A 245 -5.07 18.69 10.77
N LEU A 246 -5.00 17.54 10.10
CA LEU A 246 -6.03 16.49 10.19
C LEU A 246 -5.77 15.44 11.27
N LEU A 247 -4.55 15.39 11.82
CA LEU A 247 -4.23 14.49 12.92
C LEU A 247 -4.88 14.99 14.21
N PRO A 248 -5.45 14.10 15.06
CA PRO A 248 -6.08 14.53 16.32
C PRO A 248 -5.11 15.17 17.32
N SER A 249 -3.82 14.87 17.21
CA SER A 249 -2.73 15.40 18.03
C SER A 249 -1.38 15.17 17.35
N GLY A 250 -0.36 15.92 17.76
CA GLY A 250 1.01 15.81 17.30
C GLY A 250 1.23 16.33 15.87
N GLY A 251 0.39 17.28 15.44
CA GLY A 251 0.40 17.81 14.06
C GLY A 251 1.70 18.53 13.72
N VAL A 252 2.29 19.25 14.67
CA VAL A 252 3.56 19.97 14.49
C VAL A 252 4.71 18.98 14.29
N LEU A 253 4.81 17.97 15.18
CA LEU A 253 5.84 16.94 15.09
C LEU A 253 5.72 16.15 13.78
N TYR A 254 4.50 15.75 13.42
CA TYR A 254 4.22 15.09 12.15
C TYR A 254 4.69 15.96 10.97
N GLY A 255 4.34 17.25 10.97
CA GLY A 255 4.70 18.20 9.92
C GLY A 255 6.19 18.36 9.71
N LEU A 256 6.96 18.45 10.79
CA LEU A 256 8.42 18.55 10.70
C LEU A 256 9.04 17.26 10.13
N LEU A 257 8.53 16.10 10.56
CA LEU A 257 9.11 14.80 10.19
C LEU A 257 8.65 14.28 8.82
N VAL A 258 7.51 14.75 8.30
CA VAL A 258 7.05 14.37 6.95
C VAL A 258 7.83 15.09 5.84
N LEU A 259 8.41 16.27 6.12
CA LEU A 259 9.21 17.03 5.16
C LEU A 259 10.41 16.26 4.57
N PRO A 260 11.30 15.62 5.35
CA PRO A 260 12.40 14.83 4.78
C PRO A 260 11.90 13.62 3.98
N LEU A 261 10.79 12.98 4.39
CA LEU A 261 10.16 11.90 3.61
C LEU A 261 9.66 12.41 2.25
N ASN A 262 8.96 13.54 2.24
CA ASN A 262 8.48 14.20 1.03
C ASN A 262 9.65 14.63 0.13
N GLY A 263 10.66 15.27 0.70
CA GLY A 263 11.86 15.71 -0.04
C GLY A 263 12.55 14.54 -0.74
N ARG A 264 12.72 13.41 -0.04
CA ARG A 264 13.33 12.22 -0.63
C ARG A 264 12.44 11.56 -1.71
N LEU A 265 11.12 11.49 -1.51
CA LEU A 265 10.18 10.98 -2.51
C LEU A 265 10.28 11.78 -3.81
N LEU A 266 10.25 13.12 -3.70
CA LEU A 266 10.34 14.03 -4.82
C LEU A 266 11.71 13.97 -5.51
N GLN A 267 12.80 13.87 -4.75
CA GLN A 267 14.14 13.70 -5.28
C GLN A 267 14.26 12.43 -6.14
N LEU A 268 13.79 11.29 -5.63
CA LEU A 268 13.83 10.01 -6.35
C LEU A 268 12.92 10.02 -7.59
N SER A 269 11.75 10.65 -7.49
CA SER A 269 10.84 10.81 -8.61
C SER A 269 11.45 11.69 -9.72
N ALA A 270 12.06 12.81 -9.37
CA ALA A 270 12.75 13.69 -10.31
C ALA A 270 13.97 12.98 -10.95
N ALA A 271 14.72 12.19 -10.17
CA ALA A 271 15.78 11.37 -10.72
C ALA A 271 15.23 10.39 -11.77
N LEU A 272 14.15 9.67 -11.48
CA LEU A 272 13.53 8.76 -12.45
C LEU A 272 13.08 9.50 -13.72
N GLN A 273 12.51 10.70 -13.60
CA GLN A 273 12.11 11.49 -14.77
C GLN A 273 13.26 11.89 -15.69
N ARG A 274 14.45 12.15 -15.12
CA ARG A 274 15.64 12.49 -15.91
C ARG A 274 16.17 11.30 -16.71
N GLN A 275 16.02 10.08 -16.20
CA GLN A 275 16.45 8.85 -16.89
C GLN A 275 15.38 7.75 -16.73
N PRO A 276 14.27 7.83 -17.51
CA PRO A 276 13.10 6.97 -17.34
C PRO A 276 13.34 5.48 -17.60
N GLU A 277 14.33 5.15 -18.42
CA GLU A 277 14.69 3.77 -18.79
C GLU A 277 15.67 3.14 -17.77
N GLU A 278 16.22 3.92 -16.83
CA GLU A 278 17.18 3.39 -15.86
C GLU A 278 16.47 2.58 -14.75
N ARG A 279 16.57 1.25 -14.83
CA ARG A 279 15.94 0.31 -13.89
C ARG A 279 16.29 0.59 -12.43
N GLN A 280 17.51 1.06 -12.14
CA GLN A 280 17.93 1.36 -10.77
C GLN A 280 17.11 2.50 -10.16
N ARG A 281 16.75 3.53 -10.93
CA ARG A 281 15.93 4.65 -10.44
C ARG A 281 14.51 4.22 -10.12
N ALA A 282 13.90 3.42 -10.98
CA ALA A 282 12.58 2.84 -10.74
C ALA A 282 12.59 1.93 -9.50
N THR A 283 13.64 1.14 -9.32
CA THR A 283 13.84 0.28 -8.13
C THR A 283 13.98 1.10 -6.85
N ASN A 284 14.81 2.14 -6.86
CA ASN A 284 15.03 3.02 -5.71
C ASN A 284 13.72 3.71 -5.30
N LEU A 285 12.97 4.25 -6.27
CA LEU A 285 11.69 4.89 -6.01
C LEU A 285 10.66 3.89 -5.47
N PHE A 286 10.53 2.71 -6.09
CA PHE A 286 9.62 1.67 -5.63
C PHE A 286 9.90 1.26 -4.18
N ARG A 287 11.16 0.95 -3.84
CA ARG A 287 11.55 0.58 -2.46
C ARG A 287 11.31 1.72 -1.48
N PHE A 288 11.70 2.94 -1.83
CA PHE A 288 11.51 4.09 -0.96
C PHE A 288 10.03 4.40 -0.76
N SER A 289 9.19 4.25 -1.78
CA SER A 289 7.75 4.50 -1.64
C SER A 289 7.06 3.54 -0.65
N ILE A 290 7.55 2.31 -0.50
CA ILE A 290 7.11 1.39 0.58
C ILE A 290 7.51 1.94 1.94
N LEU A 291 8.79 2.31 2.10
CA LEU A 291 9.30 2.90 3.33
C LEU A 291 8.58 4.19 3.67
N TYR A 292 8.26 5.00 2.67
CA TYR A 292 7.52 6.25 2.82
C TYR A 292 6.16 5.99 3.45
N LEU A 293 5.38 5.02 2.95
CA LEU A 293 4.06 4.76 3.50
C LEU A 293 4.11 4.13 4.91
N PHE A 294 5.08 3.23 5.17
CA PHE A 294 5.36 2.80 6.55
C PHE A 294 5.76 3.96 7.46
N GLY A 295 6.56 4.89 6.93
CA GLY A 295 6.98 6.11 7.61
C GLY A 295 5.79 6.98 7.98
N ILE A 296 4.86 7.22 7.05
CA ILE A 296 3.60 7.95 7.33
C ILE A 296 2.83 7.28 8.47
N CYS A 297 2.62 5.95 8.42
CA CYS A 297 1.93 5.24 9.50
C CYS A 297 2.68 5.33 10.83
N GLY A 298 4.01 5.25 10.81
CA GLY A 298 4.85 5.45 12.00
C GLY A 298 4.75 6.86 12.57
N LEU A 299 4.70 7.88 11.72
CA LEU A 299 4.51 9.27 12.14
C LEU A 299 3.13 9.51 12.74
N ILE A 300 2.08 8.89 12.19
CA ILE A 300 0.72 8.93 12.78
C ILE A 300 0.74 8.33 14.19
N LEU A 301 1.39 7.18 14.38
CA LEU A 301 1.51 6.58 15.71
C LEU A 301 2.32 7.45 16.67
N LEU A 302 3.43 8.02 16.20
CA LEU A 302 4.28 8.91 16.99
C LEU A 302 3.55 10.20 17.40
N SER A 303 2.64 10.69 16.57
CA SER A 303 1.83 11.88 16.87
C SER A 303 0.87 11.69 18.05
N ARG A 304 0.56 10.44 18.40
CA ARG A 304 -0.26 10.07 19.56
C ARG A 304 0.54 9.96 20.86
N SER A 305 1.84 10.27 20.83
CA SER A 305 2.69 10.30 22.03
C SER A 305 2.52 11.59 22.84
N GLY A 306 2.78 11.51 24.16
CA GLY A 306 2.73 12.69 25.03
C GLY A 306 3.71 13.80 24.63
N VAL A 307 4.88 13.44 24.07
CA VAL A 307 5.86 14.40 23.56
C VAL A 307 5.29 15.21 22.39
N ALA A 308 4.58 14.54 21.48
CA ALA A 308 3.97 15.19 20.33
C ALA A 308 2.85 16.16 20.76
N ALA A 309 2.04 15.77 21.75
CA ALA A 309 1.01 16.63 22.32
C ALA A 309 1.59 17.87 23.01
N LEU A 310 2.70 17.72 23.75
CA LEU A 310 3.39 18.84 24.39
C LEU A 310 3.94 19.84 23.37
N LEU A 311 4.50 19.35 22.26
CA LEU A 311 5.00 20.20 21.18
C LEU A 311 3.87 21.03 20.54
N ASP A 312 2.70 20.43 20.31
CA ASP A 312 1.55 21.17 19.80
C ASP A 312 1.10 22.28 20.76
N GLN A 313 1.04 21.99 22.07
CA GLN A 313 0.70 22.99 23.09
C GLN A 313 1.70 24.16 23.13
N GLN A 314 3.00 23.85 23.07
CA GLN A 314 4.05 24.86 23.03
C GLN A 314 3.97 25.73 21.77
N ALA A 315 3.71 25.12 20.61
CA ALA A 315 3.55 25.84 19.36
C ALA A 315 2.34 26.79 19.40
N LEU A 316 1.19 26.32 19.91
CA LEU A 316 -0.01 27.14 20.09
C LEU A 316 0.22 28.30 21.07
N HIS A 317 0.93 28.04 22.18
CA HIS A 317 1.28 29.06 23.16
C HIS A 317 2.17 30.14 22.55
N LEU A 318 3.20 29.77 21.79
CA LEU A 318 4.05 30.71 21.07
C LEU A 318 3.22 31.55 20.08
N LEU A 319 2.40 30.92 19.23
CA LEU A 319 1.55 31.65 18.28
C LEU A 319 0.62 32.65 18.96
N GLY A 320 0.06 32.30 20.13
CA GLY A 320 -0.78 33.20 20.92
C GLY A 320 -0.04 34.42 21.50
N HIS A 321 1.22 34.27 21.89
CA HIS A 321 2.04 35.40 22.35
C HIS A 321 2.40 36.35 21.22
N TRP A 322 2.71 35.80 20.04
CA TRP A 322 3.01 36.58 18.85
C TRP A 322 1.81 37.39 18.35
N SER A 323 0.61 36.80 18.34
CA SER A 323 -0.60 37.52 17.95
C SER A 323 -0.99 38.63 18.93
N ALA A 324 -0.85 38.38 20.24
CA ALA A 324 -1.08 39.39 21.28
C ALA A 324 -0.08 40.55 21.21
N GLY A 325 1.21 40.27 20.95
CA GLY A 325 2.24 41.29 20.79
C GLY A 325 2.05 42.16 19.55
N LEU A 326 1.55 41.61 18.45
CA LEU A 326 1.20 42.36 17.24
C LEU A 326 0.00 43.29 17.44
N LEU A 327 -1.01 42.86 18.19
CA LEU A 327 -2.19 43.67 18.50
C LEU A 327 -1.90 44.78 19.53
N ALA A 328 -0.94 44.57 20.45
CA ALA A 328 -0.54 45.59 21.42
C ALA A 328 0.42 46.66 20.84
N GLY A 329 0.97 46.42 19.64
CA GLY A 329 1.85 47.35 18.92
C GLY A 329 1.15 48.18 17.84
N LEU A 330 -0.16 48.00 17.66
CA LEU A 330 -1.04 48.81 16.79
C LEU A 330 -1.87 49.78 17.64
#